data_AF-A0A9K3HQH7-F1
#
_entry.id   AF-A0A9K3HQH7-F1
#
_cell.length_a   1.000
_cell.length_b   1.000
_cell.length_c   1.000
_cell.angle_alpha   90.00
_cell.angle_beta   90.00
_cell.angle_gamma   90.00
#
_symmetry.space_group_name_H-M   'P 1'
#
loop_
_entity.id
_entity.type
_entity.pdbx_description
1 polymer ?
#
loop_
_entity_poly.entity_id
_entity_poly.type
_entity_poly.pdbx_seq_one_letter_code
_entity_poly.pdbx_strand_id
1 'polypeptide(L)' 'MIYLIIEDDTQDLYLFINSPGGWVIPGVALYDTMQFVQPDVHTICMGSAASMGSFILV' A
#
# COMPACT_ATOMS: atom_id res chain seq x y z
N MET A 1 -5.24 -1.31 -6.45
CA MET A 1 -5.03 0.15 -6.41
C MET A 1 -5.45 0.76 -7.74
N ILE A 2 -4.72 0.54 -8.84
CA ILE A 2 -5.07 1.08 -10.18
C ILE A 2 -6.54 0.85 -10.56
N TYR A 3 -7.04 -0.37 -10.41
CA TYR A 3 -8.45 -0.68 -10.72
C TYR A 3 -9.44 0.21 -9.94
N LEU A 4 -9.20 0.47 -8.65
CA LEU A 4 -10.10 1.27 -7.81
C LEU A 4 -10.13 2.73 -8.27
N ILE A 5 -9.01 3.24 -8.77
CA ILE A 5 -8.90 4.62 -9.27
C ILE A 5 -9.51 4.77 -10.66
N ILE A 6 -9.55 3.69 -11.45
CA ILE A 6 -10.31 3.68 -12.70
C ILE A 6 -11.82 3.82 -12.41
N GLU A 7 -12.30 3.30 -11.27
CA GLU A 7 -13.69 3.46 -10.85
C GLU A 7 -13.97 4.84 -10.23
N ASP A 8 -13.13 5.30 -9.31
CA ASP A 8 -13.21 6.63 -8.69
C ASP A 8 -11.81 7.12 -8.29
N ASP A 9 -11.33 8.19 -8.93
CA ASP A 9 -10.02 8.78 -8.69
C ASP A 9 -10.01 9.86 -7.60
N THR A 10 -11.14 10.06 -6.91
CA THR A 10 -11.28 11.01 -5.80
C THR A 10 -11.40 10.34 -4.44
N GLN A 11 -11.62 9.02 -4.42
CA GLN A 11 -11.79 8.27 -3.19
C GLN A 11 -10.45 7.77 -2.64
N ASP A 12 -10.16 8.16 -1.40
CA ASP A 12 -9.00 7.64 -0.64
C ASP A 12 -9.02 6.11 -0.52
N LEU A 13 -7.82 5.53 -0.57
CA LEU A 13 -7.60 4.09 -0.50
C LEU A 13 -7.17 3.67 0.90
N TYR A 14 -7.68 2.53 1.36
CA TYR A 14 -7.33 1.95 2.66
C TYR A 14 -6.66 0.59 2.47
N LEU A 15 -5.42 0.47 2.92
CA LEU A 15 -4.62 -0.75 2.84
C LEU A 15 -4.42 -1.36 4.23
N PHE A 16 -5.09 -2.47 4.49
CA PHE A 16 -4.90 -3.23 5.73
C PHE A 16 -3.72 -4.18 5.60
N ILE A 17 -2.75 -4.08 6.51
CA ILE A 17 -1.48 -4.79 6.45
C ILE A 17 -1.35 -5.73 7.65
N ASN A 18 -1.18 -7.01 7.38
CA ASN A 18 -0.70 -8.00 8.35
C ASN A 18 0.30 -8.91 7.63
N SER A 19 1.57 -8.54 7.65
CA SER A 19 2.63 -9.15 6.86
C SER A 19 3.94 -9.24 7.64
N PRO A 20 4.62 -10.42 7.64
CA PRO A 20 5.98 -10.53 8.15
C PRO A 20 7.02 -9.88 7.22
N GLY A 21 6.59 -9.30 6.10
CA GLY A 21 7.44 -8.76 5.04
C GLY A 21 7.61 -9.72 3.87
N GLY A 22 8.62 -9.49 3.05
CA GLY A 22 8.84 -10.27 1.84
C GLY A 22 9.98 -9.72 0.98
N TRP A 23 9.87 -9.96 -0.33
CA TRP A 23 10.87 -9.56 -1.31
C TRP A 23 10.93 -8.04 -1.49
N VAL A 24 12.14 -7.51 -1.63
CA VAL A 24 12.37 -6.07 -1.76
C VAL A 24 11.75 -5.52 -3.05
N ILE A 25 12.01 -6.14 -4.19
CA ILE A 25 11.55 -5.61 -5.49
C ILE A 25 10.02 -5.49 -5.57
N PRO A 26 9.21 -6.51 -5.20
CA PRO A 26 7.76 -6.35 -5.12
C PRO A 26 7.30 -5.31 -4.09
N GLY A 27 7.99 -5.19 -2.96
CA GLY A 27 7.64 -4.18 -1.94
C GLY A 27 7.89 -2.75 -2.42
N VAL A 28 8.98 -2.52 -3.15
CA VAL A 28 9.26 -1.23 -3.80
C VAL A 28 8.26 -0.96 -4.92
N ALA A 29 7.93 -1.95 -5.75
CA ALA A 29 6.91 -1.80 -6.79
C ALA A 29 5.53 -1.44 -6.22
N LEU A 30 5.18 -2.01 -5.06
CA LEU A 30 3.96 -1.66 -4.34
C LEU A 30 4.03 -0.21 -3.83
N TYR A 31 5.13 0.18 -3.20
CA TYR A 31 5.36 1.55 -2.74
C TYR A 31 5.26 2.56 -3.89
N ASP A 32 5.93 2.31 -5.01
CA ASP A 32 5.88 3.18 -6.19
C ASP A 32 4.44 3.27 -6.74
N THR A 33 3.68 2.17 -6.68
CA THR A 33 2.26 2.18 -7.04
C THR A 33 1.45 3.05 -6.08
N MET A 34 1.75 3.04 -4.77
CA MET A 34 1.09 3.91 -3.79
C MET A 34 1.39 5.40 -4.04
N GLN A 35 2.58 5.74 -4.55
CA GLN A 35 2.95 7.13 -4.87
C GLN A 35 2.45 7.59 -6.26
N PHE A 36 2.23 6.65 -7.17
CA PHE A 36 1.77 6.95 -8.53
C PHE A 36 0.29 7.34 -8.58
N VAL A 37 -0.51 6.78 -7.68
CA VAL A 37 -1.95 7.00 -7.66
C VAL A 37 -2.29 8.37 -7.08
N GLN A 38 -3.33 9.03 -7.62
CA GLN A 38 -3.73 10.36 -7.14
C GLN A 38 -4.35 10.37 -5.73
N PRO A 39 -5.27 9.46 -5.38
CA PRO A 39 -5.85 9.43 -4.03
C PRO A 39 -4.82 9.08 -2.96
N ASP A 40 -5.06 9.59 -1.75
CA ASP A 40 -4.24 9.24 -0.59
C ASP A 40 -4.43 7.76 -0.23
N VAL A 41 -3.33 7.10 0.12
CA VAL A 41 -3.31 5.70 0.51
C VAL A 41 -3.03 5.61 2.00
N HIS A 42 -4.08 5.35 2.78
CA HIS A 42 -4.00 5.17 4.22
C HIS A 42 -3.67 3.73 4.55
N THR A 43 -2.67 3.49 5.39
CA THR A 43 -2.31 2.14 5.79
C THR A 43 -2.68 1.84 7.24
N ILE A 44 -3.15 0.62 7.49
CA ILE A 44 -3.63 0.19 8.81
C ILE A 44 -2.99 -1.15 9.15
N CYS A 45 -2.15 -1.17 10.19
CA CYS A 45 -1.56 -2.42 10.69
C CYS A 45 -2.62 -3.24 11.46
N MET A 46 -2.87 -4.45 10.99
CA MET A 46 -3.82 -5.42 11.55
C MET A 46 -3.07 -6.61 12.17
N GLY A 47 -2.10 -6.34 13.04
CA GLY A 47 -1.29 -7.35 13.71
C GLY A 47 0.20 -7.02 13.64
N SER A 48 0.89 -7.56 12.64
CA SER A 48 2.32 -7.31 12.43
C SER A 48 2.57 -6.75 11.03
N ALA A 49 3.42 -5.72 10.96
CA ALA A 49 3.99 -5.22 9.71
C ALA A 49 5.50 -5.18 9.88
N ALA A 50 6.22 -6.15 9.31
CA ALA A 50 7.67 -6.28 9.45
C ALA A 50 8.38 -6.20 8.09
N SER A 51 9.65 -5.79 8.08
CA SER A 51 10.48 -5.68 6.87
C SER A 51 9.80 -4.84 5.77
N MET A 52 9.62 -5.36 4.55
CA MET A 52 8.90 -4.64 3.49
C MET A 52 7.45 -4.29 3.85
N GLY A 53 6.82 -5.03 4.79
CA GLY A 53 5.50 -4.68 5.34
C GLY A 53 5.54 -3.41 6.19
N SER A 54 6.59 -3.21 7.00
CA SER A 54 6.79 -1.95 7.74
C SER A 54 7.21 -0.79 6.84
N PHE A 55 7.90 -1.09 5.72
CA PHE A 55 8.34 -0.06 4.78
C PHE A 55 7.17 0.67 4.11
N ILE A 56 6.12 -0.07 3.76
CA ILE A 56 4.91 0.48 3.12
C ILE A 56 3.85 0.93 4.12
N LEU A 57 4.09 0.83 5.42
CA LEU A 57 3.17 1.29 6.46
C LEU A 57 3.38 2.81 6.67
N VAL A 58 2.61 3.63 5.96
CA VAL A 58 2.60 5.10 6.00
C VAL A 58 1.25 5.68 6.41
#